data_AF-A0A4Y2X6U7-F1
#
_entry.id   AF-A0A4Y2X6U7-F1
#
_cell.length_a   1.000
_cell.length_b   1.000
_cell.length_c   1.000
_cell.angle_alpha   90.00
_cell.angle_beta   90.00
_cell.angle_gamma   90.00
#
_symmetry.space_group_name_H-M   'P 1'
#
loop_
_entity.id
_entity.type
_entity.pdbx_description
1 polymer ?
#
loop_
_entity_poly.entity_id
_entity_poly.type
_entity_poly.pdbx_seq_one_letter_code
_entity_poly.pdbx_strand_id
1 'polypeptide(L)'
;MALSIVFTVNHQTGTAKMGNPRDPTTVVDPKLRVKTISHLRVVDASVMPNIPSGNTNVPTMMVAEKGSDIIKEDIRCEADNDLN
;
A
#
# COMPACT_ATOMS: atom_id res chain seq x y z
N MET A 1 35.63 -0.01 21.84
CA MET A 1 34.37 -0.66 21.45
C MET A 1 33.23 0.26 21.84
N ALA A 2 32.48 0.78 20.87
CA ALA A 2 31.30 1.60 21.16
C ALA A 2 30.11 0.68 21.48
N LEU A 3 29.39 0.96 22.57
CA LEU A 3 28.15 0.27 22.90
C LEU A 3 27.04 0.81 21.98
N SER A 4 26.67 0.08 20.93
CA SER A 4 25.53 0.44 20.09
C SER A 4 24.24 -0.10 20.70
N ILE A 5 23.32 0.78 21.08
CA ILE A 5 21.97 0.41 21.50
C ILE A 5 21.09 0.36 20.25
N VAL A 6 20.42 -0.77 20.02
CA VAL A 6 19.54 -0.99 18.86
C VAL A 6 18.08 -0.99 19.34
N PHE A 7 17.27 -0.11 18.78
CA PHE A 7 15.83 -0.03 19.04
C PHE A 7 15.08 0.33 17.75
N THR A 8 13.80 -0.01 17.68
CA THR A 8 12.94 0.42 16.57
C THR A 8 12.49 1.86 16.76
N VAL A 9 12.36 2.59 15.67
CA VAL A 9 11.79 3.95 15.64
C VAL A 9 10.36 3.96 15.08
N ASN A 10 9.67 2.81 15.14
CA ASN A 10 8.26 2.65 14.73
C ASN A 10 8.00 2.90 13.23
N HIS A 11 8.92 2.45 12.38
CA HIS A 11 8.85 2.55 10.91
C HIS A 11 8.62 1.17 10.26
N GLN A 12 7.73 0.35 10.82
CA GLN A 12 7.40 -0.97 10.27
C GLN A 12 6.71 -0.83 8.90
N THR A 13 7.21 -1.54 7.89
CA THR A 13 6.71 -1.51 6.50
C THR A 13 6.89 -2.88 5.83
N GLY A 14 6.26 -3.08 4.67
CA GLY A 14 6.58 -4.18 3.74
C GLY A 14 5.98 -5.56 4.04
N THR A 15 5.17 -5.73 5.09
CA THR A 15 4.55 -7.03 5.44
C THR A 15 3.51 -7.52 4.43
N ALA A 16 2.94 -6.64 3.61
CA ALA A 16 2.02 -6.96 2.52
C ALA A 16 2.54 -6.43 1.18
N LYS A 17 3.83 -6.64 0.90
CA LYS A 17 4.58 -6.18 -0.28
C LYS A 17 3.73 -6.13 -1.57
N MET A 18 3.63 -4.93 -2.14
CA MET A 18 3.12 -4.69 -3.48
C MET A 18 4.11 -5.13 -4.55
N GLY A 19 3.64 -5.72 -5.65
CA GLY A 19 4.50 -5.97 -6.79
C GLY A 19 3.85 -6.80 -7.89
N ASN A 20 4.67 -7.47 -8.70
CA ASN A 20 4.19 -8.32 -9.78
C ASN A 20 3.26 -9.42 -9.20
N PRO A 21 2.04 -9.61 -9.74
CA PRO A 21 1.14 -10.68 -9.29
C PRO A 21 1.73 -12.10 -9.41
N ARG A 22 2.69 -12.29 -10.31
CA ARG A 22 3.40 -13.56 -10.53
C ARG A 22 4.58 -13.78 -9.57
N ASP A 23 5.03 -12.75 -8.87
CA ASP A 23 6.06 -12.88 -7.83
C ASP A 23 5.42 -13.57 -6.60
N PRO A 24 5.94 -14.72 -6.14
CA PRO A 24 5.39 -15.42 -4.98
C PRO A 24 5.57 -14.64 -3.66
N THR A 25 6.49 -13.66 -3.60
CA THR A 25 6.75 -12.85 -2.41
C THR A 25 5.81 -11.65 -2.25
N THR A 26 4.97 -11.36 -3.25
CA THR A 26 4.00 -10.26 -3.19
C THR A 26 2.70 -10.71 -2.56
N VAL A 27 2.04 -9.79 -1.85
CA VAL A 27 0.72 -9.99 -1.24
C VAL A 27 -0.35 -9.22 -2.00
N VAL A 28 -0.02 -7.99 -2.42
CA VAL A 28 -0.91 -7.16 -3.24
C VAL A 28 -0.32 -6.88 -4.61
N ASP A 29 -1.18 -6.64 -5.60
CA ASP A 29 -0.79 -6.21 -6.93
C ASP A 29 -0.56 -4.67 -7.00
N PRO A 30 -0.12 -4.10 -8.13
CA PRO A 30 0.10 -2.66 -8.26
C PRO A 30 -1.16 -1.79 -8.14
N LYS A 31 -2.34 -2.40 -8.12
CA LYS A 31 -3.64 -1.75 -7.85
C LYS A 31 -4.11 -1.99 -6.40
N LEU A 32 -3.18 -2.41 -5.53
CA LEU A 32 -3.37 -2.67 -4.10
C LEU A 32 -4.37 -3.78 -3.78
N ARG A 33 -4.72 -4.62 -4.76
CA ARG A 33 -5.67 -5.73 -4.59
C ARG A 33 -4.96 -6.93 -3.99
N VAL A 34 -5.58 -7.54 -2.97
CA VAL A 34 -5.05 -8.75 -2.34
C VAL A 34 -5.12 -9.91 -3.33
N LYS A 35 -4.00 -10.62 -3.51
CA LYS A 35 -3.97 -11.79 -4.40
C LYS A 35 -5.00 -12.81 -3.94
N THR A 36 -5.68 -13.42 -4.91
CA THR A 36 -6.71 -14.46 -4.74
C THR A 36 -7.98 -14.05 -3.98
N ILE A 37 -8.11 -12.82 -3.48
CA ILE A 37 -9.29 -12.35 -2.76
C ILE A 37 -9.94 -11.20 -3.53
N SER A 38 -11.22 -11.33 -3.85
CA SER A 38 -11.97 -10.28 -4.53
C SER A 38 -12.39 -9.17 -3.55
N HIS A 39 -12.53 -7.95 -4.06
CA HIS A 39 -13.03 -6.78 -3.33
C HIS A 39 -12.28 -6.40 -2.05
N LEU A 40 -11.05 -6.88 -1.87
CA LEU A 40 -10.19 -6.55 -0.74
C LEU A 40 -8.92 -5.84 -1.21
N ARG A 41 -8.58 -4.73 -0.55
CA ARG A 41 -7.33 -3.98 -0.77
C ARG A 41 -6.65 -3.70 0.56
N VAL A 42 -5.33 -3.55 0.52
CA VAL A 42 -4.52 -3.05 1.65
C VAL A 42 -3.93 -1.70 1.26
N VAL A 43 -4.11 -0.69 2.11
CA VAL A 43 -3.67 0.68 1.83
C VAL A 43 -3.02 1.26 3.10
N ASP A 44 -1.76 0.91 3.32
CA ASP A 44 -0.93 1.42 4.41
C ASP A 44 0.56 1.17 4.12
N ALA A 45 1.43 1.34 5.12
CA ALA A 45 2.87 1.15 4.97
C ALA A 45 3.29 -0.30 4.68
N SER A 46 2.43 -1.30 4.92
CA SER A 46 2.72 -2.71 4.68
C SER A 46 2.91 -3.02 3.19
N VAL A 47 2.33 -2.22 2.29
CA VAL A 47 2.40 -2.48 0.84
C VAL A 47 3.71 -2.02 0.21
N MET A 48 4.51 -1.23 0.92
CA MET A 48 5.75 -0.68 0.38
C MET A 48 6.74 -1.80 0.03
N PRO A 49 7.20 -1.92 -1.24
CA PRO A 49 8.07 -3.03 -1.64
C PRO A 49 9.50 -2.90 -1.12
N ASN A 50 9.91 -1.68 -0.79
CA ASN A 50 11.21 -1.36 -0.21
C ASN A 50 10.98 -0.39 0.96
N ILE A 51 11.86 -0.42 1.96
CA ILE A 51 11.82 0.50 3.09
C ILE A 51 12.12 1.91 2.58
N PRO A 52 11.22 2.89 2.75
CA PRO A 52 11.47 4.26 2.32
C PRO A 52 12.61 4.89 3.13
N SER A 53 13.43 5.71 2.49
CA SER A 53 14.41 6.54 3.18
C SER A 53 13.70 7.73 3.82
N GLY A 54 13.56 7.71 5.15
CA GLY A 54 12.93 8.78 5.93
C GLY A 54 11.82 8.29 6.85
N ASN A 55 11.06 9.23 7.42
CA ASN A 55 9.96 8.91 8.32
C ASN A 55 8.76 8.35 7.54
N THR A 56 8.22 7.22 7.98
CA THR A 56 7.16 6.47 7.24
C THR A 56 5.81 7.17 7.20
N ASN A 57 5.58 8.21 8.01
CA ASN A 57 4.33 8.96 8.00
C ASN A 57 3.99 9.53 6.61
N VAL A 58 4.92 10.28 6.00
CA VAL A 58 4.70 10.88 4.68
C VAL A 58 4.51 9.83 3.59
N PRO A 59 5.40 8.82 3.43
CA PRO A 59 5.16 7.72 2.50
C PRO A 59 3.81 7.02 2.69
N THR A 60 3.35 6.83 3.92
CA THR A 60 2.05 6.18 4.21
C THR A 60 0.90 7.05 3.75
N MET A 61 0.94 8.36 4.02
CA MET A 61 -0.07 9.31 3.50
C MET A 61 -0.09 9.32 1.97
N MET A 62 1.07 9.26 1.31
CA MET A 62 1.14 9.22 -0.16
C MET A 62 0.57 7.90 -0.74
N VAL A 63 0.77 6.77 -0.06
CA VAL A 63 0.13 5.50 -0.42
C VAL A 63 -1.39 5.61 -0.28
N ALA A 64 -1.88 6.23 0.80
CA ALA A 64 -3.31 6.44 1.01
C ALA A 64 -3.92 7.34 -0.07
N GLU A 65 -3.26 8.46 -0.40
CA GLU A 65 -3.68 9.38 -1.44
C GLU A 65 -3.82 8.65 -2.78
N LYS A 66 -2.75 7.95 -3.20
CA LYS A 66 -2.77 7.20 -4.46
C LYS A 66 -3.75 6.03 -4.45
N GLY A 67 -3.91 5.38 -3.29
CA GLY A 67 -4.89 4.32 -3.09
C GLY A 67 -6.32 4.83 -3.26
N SER A 68 -6.61 6.05 -2.81
CA SER A 68 -7.92 6.67 -2.98
C SER A 68 -8.28 6.89 -4.45
N ASP A 69 -7.34 7.35 -5.27
CA ASP A 69 -7.52 7.49 -6.71
C ASP A 69 -7.79 6.14 -7.39
N ILE A 70 -6.99 5.12 -7.07
CA ILE A 70 -7.16 3.76 -7.60
C ILE A 70 -8.54 3.20 -7.26
N ILE A 71 -9.02 3.45 -6.04
CA ILE A 71 -10.34 2.99 -5.60
C ILE A 71 -11.46 3.74 -6.35
N LYS A 72 -11.33 5.06 -6.54
CA LYS A 72 -12.29 5.84 -7.33
C LYS A 72 -12.34 5.42 -8.80
N GLU A 73 -11.20 5.04 -9.40
CA GLU A 73 -11.17 4.51 -10.77
C GLU A 73 -11.95 3.19 -10.90
N ASP A 74 -11.88 2.34 -9.86
CA ASP A 74 -12.52 1.01 -9.86
C ASP A 74 -13.99 1.05 -9.41
N ILE A 75 -14.38 2.01 -8.58
CA ILE A 75 -15.77 2.21 -8.12
C ILE A 75 -16.46 3.19 -9.08
N ARG A 76 -17.40 2.69 -9.88
CA ARG A 76 -18.36 3.55 -10.56
C ARG A 76 -19.43 3.98 -9.57
N CYS A 77 -19.54 5.28 -9.30
CA CYS A 77 -20.69 5.83 -8.59
C CYS A 77 -21.88 5.88 -9.54
N GLU A 78 -23.02 5.32 -9.13
CA GLU A 78 -24.27 5.37 -9.91
C GLU A 78 -24.74 6.81 -10.18
N ALA A 79 -24.33 7.79 -9.38
CA ALA A 79 -24.66 9.20 -9.58
C ALA A 79 -24.10 9.82 -10.88
N ASP A 80 -23.10 9.19 -11.53
CA ASP A 80 -22.62 9.62 -12.85
C ASP A 80 -23.57 9.21 -13.98
N ASN A 81 -24.52 8.30 -13.72
CA ASN A 81 -25.50 7.83 -14.70
C ASN A 81 -26.74 8.75 -14.80
N ASP A 82 -26.93 9.68 -13.85
CA ASP A 82 -28.05 10.64 -13.82
C ASP A 82 -27.74 11.95 -14.57
N LEU A 83 -26.56 12.06 -15.18
CA LEU A 83 -26.12 13.21 -15.97
C LEU A 83 -26.26 13.01 -17.49
N ASN A 84 -26.99 11.99 -17.94
CA ASN A 84 -27.30 11.72 -19.35
C ASN A 84 -28.80 11.77 -19.64
#